data_AF-A0A970D7Z4-F1
#
_entry.id   AF-A0A970D7Z4-F1
#
_cell.length_a   1.000
_cell.length_b   1.000
_cell.length_c   1.000
_cell.angle_alpha   90.00
_cell.angle_beta   90.00
_cell.angle_gamma   90.00
#
_symmetry.space_group_name_H-M   'P 1'
#
loop_
_entity.id
_entity.type
_entity.pdbx_description
1 polymer ?
#
loop_
_entity_poly.entity_id
_entity_poly.type
_entity_poly.pdbx_seq_one_letter_code
_entity_poly.pdbx_strand_id
1 'polypeptide(L)'
;MAFKFRLESILKLAEQKMKVAEGILARELRTLQAISKQKDLQAGLLTQALAGQKAACLNNPENLGIWQKYSQEQKEKLLELENEVQKQQVVVEEKKEKLLQCRIEVEKLKRLKEKKLRIYNWEELKKEQNIIDEIAQSSVGRNSNLS
;
A
#
# COMPACT_ATOMS: atom_id res chain seq x y z
N MET A 1 37.36 -5.50 -6.49
CA MET A 1 36.28 -6.53 -6.29
C MET A 1 34.94 -5.88 -6.65
N ALA A 2 33.82 -6.61 -6.72
CA ALA A 2 32.50 -5.99 -6.90
C ALA A 2 31.78 -5.82 -5.56
N PHE A 3 31.06 -4.71 -5.37
CA PHE A 3 30.29 -4.45 -4.14
C PHE A 3 29.23 -5.54 -3.91
N LYS A 4 29.17 -6.07 -2.68
CA LYS A 4 28.13 -7.01 -2.24
C LYS A 4 27.44 -6.49 -0.98
N PHE A 5 26.15 -6.24 -1.07
CA PHE A 5 25.36 -5.84 0.09
C PHE A 5 24.98 -7.07 0.92
N ARG A 6 25.45 -7.14 2.17
CA ARG A 6 25.23 -8.32 3.05
C ARG A 6 23.75 -8.60 3.35
N LEU A 7 22.88 -7.59 3.29
CA LEU A 7 21.45 -7.73 3.58
C LEU A 7 20.59 -7.78 2.32
N GLU A 8 21.16 -8.17 1.17
CA GLU A 8 20.44 -8.22 -0.11
C GLU A 8 19.21 -9.15 -0.05
N SER A 9 19.35 -10.32 0.57
CA SER A 9 18.27 -11.28 0.76
C SER A 9 17.17 -10.73 1.67
N ILE A 10 17.52 -9.98 2.71
CA ILE A 10 16.56 -9.31 3.60
C ILE A 10 15.80 -8.22 2.84
N LEU A 11 16.49 -7.41 2.04
CA LEU A 11 15.87 -6.40 1.19
C LEU A 11 14.87 -7.04 0.21
N LYS A 12 15.25 -8.11 -0.48
CA LYS A 12 14.36 -8.84 -1.38
C LYS A 12 13.12 -9.38 -0.66
N LEU A 13 13.29 -9.92 0.55
CA LEU A 13 12.18 -10.40 1.35
C LEU A 13 11.23 -9.27 1.76
N ALA A 14 11.76 -8.13 2.18
CA ALA A 14 10.97 -6.94 2.53
C ALA A 14 10.19 -6.42 1.31
N GLU A 15 10.81 -6.36 0.14
CA GLU A 15 10.14 -5.97 -1.12
C GLU A 15 9.03 -6.94 -1.50
N GLN A 16 9.23 -8.24 -1.30
CA GLN A 16 8.19 -9.25 -1.53
C GLN A 16 7.01 -9.08 -0.56
N LYS A 17 7.28 -8.88 0.74
CA LYS A 17 6.24 -8.60 1.73
C LYS A 17 5.43 -7.35 1.38
N MET A 18 6.11 -6.29 0.94
CA MET A 18 5.45 -5.06 0.47
C MET A 18 4.52 -5.34 -0.71
N LYS A 19 4.98 -6.07 -1.74
CA LYS A 19 4.14 -6.45 -2.89
C LYS A 19 2.91 -7.27 -2.47
N VAL A 20 3.07 -8.20 -1.54
CA VAL A 20 1.95 -8.97 -0.99
C VAL A 20 0.96 -8.04 -0.28
N ALA A 21 1.44 -7.12 0.55
CA ALA A 21 0.59 -6.14 1.23
C ALA A 21 -0.17 -5.23 0.24
N GLU A 22 0.46 -4.81 -0.85
CA GLU A 22 -0.20 -4.05 -1.93
C GLU A 22 -1.31 -4.86 -2.60
N GLY A 23 -1.04 -6.13 -2.91
CA GLY A 23 -2.04 -7.03 -3.49
C GLY A 23 -3.25 -7.26 -2.56
N ILE A 24 -2.99 -7.42 -1.26
CA ILE A 24 -4.05 -7.55 -0.24
C ILE A 24 -4.86 -6.26 -0.17
N LEU A 25 -4.23 -5.10 -0.03
CA LEU A 25 -4.95 -3.82 0.02
C LEU A 25 -5.80 -3.59 -1.23
N ALA A 26 -5.28 -3.91 -2.43
CA ALA A 26 -6.03 -3.80 -3.68
C ALA A 26 -7.24 -4.75 -3.73
N ARG A 27 -7.17 -5.91 -3.07
CA ARG A 27 -8.34 -6.80 -2.90
C ARG A 27 -9.36 -6.16 -1.97
N GLU A 28 -8.94 -5.71 -0.79
CA GLU A 28 -9.87 -5.13 0.20
C GLU A 28 -10.56 -3.86 -0.29
N LEU A 29 -9.88 -3.04 -1.09
CA LEU A 29 -10.47 -1.86 -1.74
C LEU A 29 -11.54 -2.24 -2.76
N ARG A 30 -11.33 -3.31 -3.53
CA ARG A 30 -12.34 -3.83 -4.47
C ARG A 30 -13.56 -4.37 -3.72
N THR A 31 -13.34 -5.10 -2.62
CA THR A 31 -14.42 -5.57 -1.75
C THR A 31 -15.23 -4.39 -1.21
N LEU A 32 -14.58 -3.38 -0.66
CA LEU A 32 -15.23 -2.16 -0.17
C LEU A 32 -16.06 -1.49 -1.28
N GLN A 33 -15.48 -1.32 -2.46
CA GLN A 33 -16.17 -0.72 -3.59
C GLN A 33 -17.41 -1.52 -4.01
N ALA A 34 -17.35 -2.85 -3.98
CA ALA A 34 -18.48 -3.70 -4.32
C ALA A 34 -19.63 -3.56 -3.31
N ILE A 35 -19.32 -3.58 -2.01
CA ILE A 35 -20.32 -3.40 -0.93
C ILE A 35 -20.91 -2.00 -1.00
N SER A 36 -20.10 -0.96 -1.20
CA SER A 36 -20.61 0.42 -1.35
C SER A 36 -21.57 0.56 -2.53
N LYS A 37 -21.27 -0.07 -3.68
CA LYS A 37 -22.21 -0.08 -4.82
C LYS A 37 -23.53 -0.77 -4.48
N GLN A 38 -23.48 -1.89 -3.75
CA GLN A 38 -24.69 -2.58 -3.30
C GLN A 38 -25.50 -1.72 -2.34
N LYS A 39 -24.83 -1.02 -1.40
CA LYS A 39 -25.46 -0.04 -0.50
C LYS A 39 -26.18 1.05 -1.31
N ASP A 40 -25.52 1.62 -2.31
CA ASP A 40 -26.13 2.69 -3.12
C ASP A 40 -27.37 2.21 -3.89
N LEU A 41 -27.31 1.00 -4.46
CA LEU A 41 -28.47 0.36 -5.08
C LEU A 41 -29.62 0.16 -4.08
N GLN A 42 -29.30 -0.33 -2.88
CA GLN A 42 -30.26 -0.57 -1.82
C GLN A 42 -30.91 0.73 -1.33
N ALA A 43 -30.16 1.83 -1.25
CA ALA A 43 -30.70 3.15 -0.94
C ALA A 43 -31.69 3.64 -2.01
N GLY A 44 -31.41 3.35 -3.28
CA GLY A 44 -32.33 3.57 -4.39
C GLY A 44 -33.63 2.76 -4.23
N LEU A 45 -33.53 1.48 -3.89
CA LEU A 45 -34.70 0.62 -3.64
C LEU A 45 -35.55 1.11 -2.47
N LEU A 46 -34.92 1.55 -1.37
CA LEU A 46 -35.63 2.15 -0.24
C LEU A 46 -36.36 3.43 -0.66
N THR A 47 -35.72 4.28 -1.45
CA THR A 47 -36.33 5.51 -1.96
C THR A 47 -37.58 5.21 -2.80
N GLN A 48 -37.49 4.21 -3.67
CA GLN A 48 -38.63 3.74 -4.46
C GLN A 48 -39.75 3.15 -3.56
N ALA A 49 -39.38 2.37 -2.55
CA ALA A 49 -40.33 1.79 -1.59
C ALA A 49 -41.11 2.88 -0.83
N LEU A 50 -40.41 3.92 -0.36
CA LEU A 50 -41.03 5.06 0.33
C LEU A 50 -41.94 5.88 -0.60
N ALA A 51 -41.56 6.04 -1.86
CA ALA A 51 -42.40 6.69 -2.87
C ALA A 51 -43.68 5.86 -3.13
N GLY A 52 -43.56 4.54 -3.27
CA GLY A 52 -44.70 3.62 -3.40
C GLY A 52 -45.62 3.66 -2.20
N GLN A 53 -45.07 3.68 -0.98
CA GLN A 53 -45.83 3.85 0.26
C GLN A 53 -46.62 5.16 0.26
N LYS A 54 -45.99 6.28 -0.10
CA LYS A 54 -46.64 7.59 -0.19
C LYS A 54 -47.79 7.58 -1.23
N ALA A 55 -47.59 6.95 -2.37
CA ALA A 55 -48.62 6.82 -3.41
C ALA A 55 -49.80 5.95 -2.94
N ALA A 56 -49.54 4.85 -2.22
CA ALA A 56 -50.57 3.99 -1.66
C ALA A 56 -51.41 4.71 -0.61
N CYS A 57 -50.80 5.54 0.25
CA CYS A 57 -51.54 6.39 1.20
C CYS A 57 -52.59 7.28 0.54
N LEU A 58 -52.31 7.77 -0.67
CA LEU A 58 -53.17 8.73 -1.37
C LEU A 58 -54.22 8.04 -2.26
N ASN A 59 -53.82 7.00 -2.98
CA ASN A 59 -54.60 6.48 -4.10
C ASN A 59 -55.13 5.07 -3.89
N ASN A 60 -54.45 4.22 -3.10
CA ASN A 60 -54.80 2.81 -2.92
C ASN A 60 -54.47 2.33 -1.49
N PRO A 61 -55.26 2.73 -0.47
CA PRO A 61 -54.97 2.43 0.93
C PRO A 61 -54.90 0.94 1.25
N GLU A 62 -55.61 0.10 0.49
CA GLU A 62 -55.61 -1.35 0.62
C GLU A 62 -54.20 -1.97 0.48
N ASN A 63 -53.34 -1.33 -0.33
CA ASN A 63 -51.96 -1.77 -0.56
C ASN A 63 -50.95 -1.13 0.40
N LEU A 64 -51.38 -0.25 1.30
CA LEU A 64 -50.46 0.50 2.18
C LEU A 64 -49.63 -0.41 3.09
N GLY A 65 -50.25 -1.44 3.68
CA GLY A 65 -49.56 -2.38 4.56
C GLY A 65 -48.43 -3.14 3.85
N ILE A 66 -48.62 -3.47 2.57
CA ILE A 66 -47.60 -4.14 1.74
C ILE A 66 -46.40 -3.21 1.55
N TRP A 67 -46.65 -1.96 1.17
CA TRP A 67 -45.58 -0.97 0.97
C TRP A 67 -44.84 -0.60 2.26
N GLN A 68 -45.53 -0.53 3.40
CA GLN A 68 -44.91 -0.31 4.70
C GLN A 68 -43.98 -1.46 5.10
N LYS A 69 -44.42 -2.70 4.90
CA LYS A 69 -43.58 -3.87 5.17
C LYS A 69 -42.36 -3.89 4.26
N TYR A 70 -42.57 -3.65 2.96
CA TYR A 70 -41.47 -3.62 1.99
C TYR A 70 -40.46 -2.52 2.29
N SER A 71 -40.90 -1.29 2.62
CA SER A 71 -39.99 -0.18 2.94
C SER A 71 -39.18 -0.45 4.21
N GLN A 72 -39.80 -1.08 5.22
CA GLN A 72 -39.09 -1.52 6.42
C GLN A 72 -38.02 -2.58 6.10
N GLU A 73 -38.33 -3.60 5.30
CA GLU A 73 -37.36 -4.61 4.86
C GLU A 73 -36.19 -3.98 4.07
N GLN A 74 -36.48 -3.01 3.19
CA GLN A 74 -35.42 -2.32 2.44
C GLN A 74 -34.53 -1.47 3.35
N LYS A 75 -35.09 -0.89 4.41
CA LYS A 75 -34.36 -0.09 5.40
C LYS A 75 -33.44 -0.97 6.24
N GLU A 76 -33.91 -2.12 6.69
CA GLU A 76 -33.10 -3.08 7.46
C GLU A 76 -31.91 -3.56 6.64
N LYS A 77 -32.13 -3.96 5.38
CA LYS A 77 -31.06 -4.34 4.44
C LYS A 77 -30.05 -3.22 4.19
N LEU A 78 -30.53 -1.98 4.09
CA LEU A 78 -29.64 -0.83 3.92
C LEU A 78 -28.74 -0.66 5.15
N LEU A 79 -29.31 -0.78 6.35
CA LEU A 79 -28.57 -0.67 7.61
C LEU A 79 -27.52 -1.79 7.75
N GLU A 80 -27.85 -3.02 7.33
CA GLU A 80 -26.89 -4.12 7.29
C GLU A 80 -25.70 -3.80 6.37
N LEU A 81 -25.97 -3.35 5.14
CA LEU A 81 -24.93 -2.94 4.18
C LEU A 81 -24.09 -1.76 4.69
N GLU A 82 -24.71 -0.79 5.37
CA GLU A 82 -23.98 0.32 5.99
C GLU A 82 -22.99 -0.16 7.06
N ASN A 83 -23.43 -1.10 7.90
CA ASN A 83 -22.56 -1.73 8.89
C ASN A 83 -21.43 -2.54 8.24
N GLU A 84 -21.70 -3.24 7.14
CA GLU A 84 -20.68 -3.96 6.37
C GLU A 84 -19.65 -3.02 5.75
N VAL A 85 -20.09 -1.89 5.16
CA VAL A 85 -19.18 -0.86 4.63
C VAL A 85 -18.27 -0.34 5.75
N GLN A 86 -18.82 -0.03 6.93
CA GLN A 86 -18.03 0.46 8.05
C GLN A 86 -16.99 -0.58 8.51
N LYS A 87 -17.40 -1.84 8.66
CA LYS A 87 -16.49 -2.94 9.02
C LYS A 87 -15.37 -3.10 7.99
N GLN A 88 -15.71 -3.09 6.70
CA GLN A 88 -14.74 -3.23 5.63
C GLN A 88 -13.80 -2.01 5.53
N GLN A 89 -14.29 -0.81 5.85
CA GLN A 89 -13.45 0.39 5.92
C GLN A 89 -12.35 0.24 6.97
N VAL A 90 -12.69 -0.28 8.16
CA VAL A 90 -11.70 -0.57 9.21
C VAL A 90 -10.63 -1.54 8.70
N VAL A 91 -11.05 -2.63 8.04
CA VAL A 91 -10.12 -3.59 7.43
C VAL A 91 -9.18 -2.92 6.42
N VAL A 92 -9.71 -2.05 5.56
CA VAL A 92 -8.92 -1.29 4.58
C VAL A 92 -7.89 -0.39 5.26
N GLU A 93 -8.27 0.33 6.32
CA GLU A 93 -7.34 1.18 7.06
C GLU A 93 -6.22 0.37 7.72
N GLU A 94 -6.54 -0.78 8.32
CA GLU A 94 -5.51 -1.69 8.84
C GLU A 94 -4.53 -2.18 7.76
N LYS A 95 -5.03 -2.46 6.54
CA LYS A 95 -4.17 -2.89 5.44
C LYS A 95 -3.29 -1.74 4.92
N LYS A 96 -3.81 -0.51 4.89
CA LYS A 96 -3.03 0.69 4.55
C LYS A 96 -1.89 0.90 5.53
N GLU A 97 -2.16 0.78 6.82
CA GLU A 97 -1.12 0.91 7.86
C GLU A 97 -0.03 -0.17 7.71
N LYS A 98 -0.43 -1.42 7.50
CA LYS A 98 0.53 -2.53 7.24
C LYS A 98 1.38 -2.28 6.00
N LEU A 99 0.79 -1.76 4.91
CA LEU A 99 1.53 -1.40 3.71
C LEU A 99 2.53 -0.27 3.98
N LEU A 100 2.13 0.75 4.75
CA LEU A 100 3.02 1.84 5.14
C LEU A 100 4.23 1.33 5.92
N GLN A 101 4.00 0.43 6.90
CA GLN A 101 5.08 -0.19 7.66
C GLN A 101 6.06 -0.97 6.75
N CYS A 102 5.53 -1.75 5.80
CA CYS A 102 6.36 -2.47 4.82
C CYS A 102 7.18 -1.51 3.95
N ARG A 103 6.59 -0.40 3.49
CA ARG A 103 7.29 0.62 2.70
C ARG A 103 8.43 1.26 3.49
N ILE A 104 8.20 1.59 4.76
CA ILE A 104 9.22 2.15 5.65
C ILE A 104 10.38 1.16 5.81
N GLU A 105 10.11 -0.14 5.99
CA GLU A 105 11.14 -1.17 6.12
C GLU A 105 11.99 -1.28 4.85
N VAL A 106 11.35 -1.35 3.67
CA VAL A 106 12.04 -1.39 2.38
C VAL A 106 12.93 -0.16 2.18
N GLU A 107 12.40 1.04 2.44
CA GLU A 107 13.16 2.30 2.30
C GLU A 107 14.37 2.36 3.24
N LYS A 108 14.21 1.91 4.50
CA LYS A 108 15.34 1.82 5.43
C LYS A 108 16.46 0.93 4.89
N LEU A 109 16.12 -0.24 4.34
CA LEU A 109 17.10 -1.16 3.78
C LEU A 109 17.75 -0.63 2.50
N LYS A 110 17.00 0.04 1.62
CA LYS A 110 17.53 0.70 0.42
C LYS A 110 18.53 1.81 0.77
N ARG A 111 18.16 2.70 1.69
CA ARG A 111 19.06 3.77 2.17
C ARG A 111 20.33 3.20 2.81
N LEU A 112 20.22 2.11 3.56
CA LEU A 112 21.39 1.44 4.13
C LEU A 112 22.30 0.86 3.04
N LYS A 113 21.72 0.23 2.02
CA LYS A 113 22.45 -0.30 0.85
C LYS A 113 23.20 0.82 0.14
N GLU A 114 22.54 1.94 -0.16
CA GLU A 114 23.15 3.11 -0.78
C GLU A 114 24.30 3.68 0.06
N LYS A 115 24.11 3.82 1.38
CA LYS A 115 25.16 4.30 2.28
C LYS A 115 26.38 3.39 2.25
N LYS A 116 26.18 2.07 2.27
CA LYS A 116 27.27 1.08 2.20
C LYS A 116 27.96 1.09 0.85
N LEU A 117 27.22 1.29 -0.24
CA LEU A 117 27.79 1.43 -1.57
C LEU A 117 28.68 2.68 -1.69
N ARG A 118 28.24 3.82 -1.13
CA ARG A 118 29.06 5.06 -1.11
C ARG A 118 30.37 4.86 -0.36
N ILE A 119 30.32 4.22 0.80
CA ILE A 119 31.53 3.91 1.60
C ILE A 119 32.47 3.02 0.79
N TYR A 120 31.94 1.95 0.18
CA TYR A 120 32.72 1.05 -0.65
C TYR A 120 33.41 1.77 -1.81
N ASN A 121 32.67 2.63 -2.54
CA ASN A 121 33.24 3.38 -3.66
C ASN A 121 34.35 4.34 -3.20
N TRP A 122 34.17 4.99 -2.05
CA TRP A 122 35.19 5.86 -1.48
C TRP A 122 36.45 5.08 -1.07
N GLU A 123 36.30 3.88 -0.50
CA GLU A 123 37.42 3.01 -0.16
C GLU A 123 38.17 2.52 -1.40
N GLU A 124 37.48 2.17 -2.50
CA GLU A 124 38.14 1.80 -3.75
C GLU A 124 38.92 2.98 -4.35
N LEU A 125 38.32 4.19 -4.41
CA LEU A 125 39.01 5.39 -4.87
C LEU A 125 40.27 5.71 -4.04
N LYS A 126 40.19 5.53 -2.71
CA LYS A 126 41.34 5.72 -1.83
C LYS A 126 42.45 4.71 -2.10
N LYS A 127 42.11 3.45 -2.39
CA LYS A 127 43.11 2.43 -2.77
C LYS A 127 43.77 2.77 -4.10
N GLU A 128 42.98 3.19 -5.09
CA GLU A 128 43.49 3.62 -6.40
C GLU A 128 44.45 4.81 -6.24
N GLN A 129 44.08 5.81 -5.44
CA GLN A 129 44.96 6.96 -5.14
C GLN A 129 46.25 6.52 -4.46
N ASN A 130 46.19 5.64 -3.45
CA ASN A 130 47.38 5.14 -2.77
C ASN A 130 48.34 4.43 -3.74
N ILE A 131 47.82 3.62 -4.66
CA ILE A 131 48.63 2.95 -5.68
C ILE A 131 49.31 3.98 -6.60
N ILE A 132 48.60 5.02 -7.02
CA ILE A 132 49.16 6.11 -7.83
C ILE A 132 50.29 6.82 -7.06
N ASP A 133 50.07 7.12 -5.79
CA ASP A 133 51.06 7.81 -4.94
C ASP A 133 52.31 6.94 -4.71
N GLU A 134 52.15 5.64 -4.48
CA GLU A 134 53.26 4.67 -4.37
C GLU A 134 54.08 4.58 -5.67
N ILE A 135 53.42 4.52 -6.82
CA ILE A 135 54.09 4.53 -8.13
C ILE A 135 54.86 5.84 -8.32
N ALA A 136 54.25 6.98 -8.02
CA ALA A 136 54.89 8.29 -8.11
C ALA A 136 56.16 8.37 -7.22
N GLN A 137 56.07 7.97 -5.95
CA GLN A 137 57.22 7.97 -5.05
C GLN A 137 58.35 7.03 -5.51
N SER A 138 58.01 5.83 -5.99
CA SER A 138 59.01 4.87 -6.50
C SER A 138 59.72 5.38 -7.77
N SER A 139 59.06 6.20 -8.59
CA SER A 139 59.67 6.83 -9.77
C SER A 139 60.63 7.97 -9.42
N VAL A 140 60.29 8.79 -8.42
CA VAL A 140 61.15 9.88 -7.91
C VAL A 140 62.40 9.34 -7.21
N GLY A 141 62.28 8.23 -6.48
CA GLY A 141 63.41 7.53 -5.85
C GLY A 141 64.39 6.89 -6.84
N ARG A 142 63.97 6.58 -8.07
CA ARG A 142 64.87 6.08 -9.13
C ARG A 142 65.67 7.20 -9.81
N ASN A 143 65.08 8.38 -10.01
CA ASN A 143 65.78 9.51 -10.63
C ASN A 143 66.76 10.21 -9.69
N SER A 144 66.59 10.10 -8.37
CA SER A 144 67.52 10.67 -7.38
C SER A 144 68.79 9.84 -7.15
N ASN A 145 68.82 8.58 -7.59
CA ASN A 145 70.00 7.70 -7.50
C ASN A 145 70.84 7.68 -8.81
N LEU A 146 70.49 8.51 -9.79
CA LEU A 146 71.18 8.63 -11.09
C LEU A 146 71.87 10.00 -11.27
N SER A 147 72.01 10.79 -10.20
CA SER A 147 72.75 12.07 -10.18
C SER A 147 74.01 11.96 -9.34
#